data_AF-F8P6P7-F1
#
_entry.id   AF-F8P6P7-F1
#
_cell.length_a   1.000
_cell.length_b   1.000
_cell.length_c   1.000
_cell.angle_alpha   90.00
_cell.angle_beta   90.00
_cell.angle_gamma   90.00
#
_symmetry.space_group_name_H-M   'P 1'
#
loop_
_entity.id
_entity.type
_entity.pdbx_description
1 polymer ?
#
loop_
_entity_poly.entity_id
_entity_poly.type
_entity_poly.pdbx_seq_one_letter_code
_entity_poly.pdbx_strand_id
1 'polypeptide(L)' 'LIWGASRLDKEKLRNIWLDCDSARSGSLDRDAFVKGMWRIDEELRRAQLGRRISSSSSSSLYRARQPPKTPKLLLQ' A
#
# COMPACT_ATOMS: atom_id res chain seq x y z
N LEU A 1 2.90 -17.64 13.15
CA LEU A 1 3.03 -16.30 13.76
C LEU A 1 2.02 -15.36 13.11
N ILE A 2 1.06 -14.84 13.87
CA ILE A 2 -0.11 -14.11 13.34
C ILE A 2 0.29 -12.92 12.46
N TRP A 3 1.26 -12.11 12.89
CA TRP A 3 1.73 -10.94 12.14
C TRP A 3 2.38 -11.26 10.79
N GLY A 4 2.89 -12.48 10.61
CA GLY A 4 3.46 -12.94 9.33
C GLY A 4 2.42 -13.04 8.21
N ALA A 5 1.13 -13.14 8.55
CA ALA A 5 0.04 -13.16 7.57
C ALA A 5 -0.14 -11.81 6.86
N SER A 6 0.40 -10.71 7.39
CA SER A 6 0.34 -9.38 6.77
C SER A 6 1.13 -9.25 5.47
N ARG A 7 2.06 -10.18 5.20
CA ARG A 7 2.98 -10.17 4.04
C ARG A 7 3.86 -8.91 3.97
N LEU A 8 4.05 -8.20 5.09
CA LEU A 8 5.07 -7.17 5.21
C LEU A 8 6.47 -7.78 5.19
N ASP A 9 7.47 -6.99 4.79
CA ASP A 9 8.86 -7.40 4.85
C ASP A 9 9.27 -7.81 6.26
N LYS A 10 10.11 -8.85 6.34
CA LYS A 10 10.60 -9.40 7.61
C LYS A 10 11.28 -8.33 8.47
N GLU A 11 12.00 -7.40 7.85
CA GLU A 11 12.66 -6.29 8.54
C GLU A 11 11.65 -5.33 9.18
N LYS A 12 10.57 -4.99 8.47
CA LYS A 12 9.49 -4.16 9.03
C LYS A 12 8.82 -4.84 10.22
N LEU A 13 8.48 -6.12 10.08
CA LEU A 13 7.89 -6.90 11.17
C LEU A 13 8.82 -6.97 12.38
N ARG A 14 10.14 -7.13 12.16
CA ARG A 14 11.15 -7.08 13.23
C ARG A 14 11.17 -5.72 13.92
N ASN A 15 11.14 -4.62 13.18
CA ASN A 15 11.15 -3.28 13.79
C ASN A 15 9.89 -3.03 14.61
N ILE A 16 8.71 -3.41 14.09
CA ILE A 16 7.44 -3.35 14.82
C ILE A 16 7.50 -4.19 16.10
N TRP A 17 8.09 -5.39 16.03
CA TRP A 17 8.29 -6.24 17.20
C TRP A 17 9.16 -5.56 18.25
N LEU A 18 10.32 -5.02 17.87
CA LEU A 18 11.24 -4.35 18.79
C LEU A 18 10.60 -3.12 19.47
N ASP A 19 9.70 -2.43 18.77
CA ASP A 19 8.95 -1.30 19.34
C ASP A 19 7.88 -1.74 20.36
N CYS A 20 7.39 -2.98 20.26
CA CYS A 20 6.35 -3.53 21.13
C CYS A 20 6.93 -4.34 22.31
N ASP A 21 8.03 -5.07 22.09
CA ASP A 21 8.74 -5.87 23.10
C ASP A 21 9.90 -5.06 23.71
N SER A 22 9.58 -3.92 24.32
CA SER A 22 10.58 -3.02 24.93
C SER A 22 11.39 -3.70 26.04
N ALA A 23 10.78 -4.65 26.75
CA ALA A 23 11.43 -5.46 27.78
C ALA A 23 12.31 -6.59 27.22
N ARG A 24 12.30 -6.82 25.90
CA ARG A 24 12.97 -7.96 25.22
C ARG A 24 12.64 -9.31 25.86
N SER A 25 11.39 -9.47 26.28
CA SER A 25 10.91 -10.68 26.94
C SER A 25 10.71 -11.84 25.95
N GLY A 26 10.64 -11.54 24.66
CA GLY A 26 10.26 -12.53 23.63
C GLY A 26 8.76 -12.80 23.59
N SER A 27 7.96 -12.04 24.33
CA SER A 27 6.50 -12.15 24.37
C SER A 27 5.84 -10.78 24.41
N LEU A 28 4.58 -10.69 23.99
CA LEU A 28 3.79 -9.47 24.07
C LEU A 28 2.58 -9.73 24.96
N ASP A 29 2.30 -8.80 25.85
CA ASP A 29 1.00 -8.74 26.49
C ASP A 29 -0.08 -8.31 25.47
N ARG A 30 -1.34 -8.29 25.93
CA ARG A 30 -2.47 -7.94 25.07
C ARG A 30 -2.33 -6.56 24.46
N ASP A 31 -1.89 -5.57 25.23
CA ASP A 31 -1.85 -4.18 24.79
C ASP A 31 -0.70 -3.94 23.80
N ALA A 32 0.48 -4.50 24.06
CA ALA A 32 1.60 -4.46 23.13
C ALA A 32 1.29 -5.22 21.83
N PHE A 33 0.57 -6.34 21.92
CA PHE A 33 0.12 -7.07 20.73
C PHE A 33 -0.85 -6.25 19.89
N VAL A 34 -1.85 -5.60 20.52
CA VAL A 34 -2.80 -4.72 19.82
C VAL A 34 -2.08 -3.52 19.20
N LYS A 35 -1.13 -2.90 19.92
CA LYS A 35 -0.31 -1.80 19.39
C LYS A 35 0.48 -2.23 18.15
N GLY A 36 1.06 -3.42 18.16
CA GLY A 36 1.75 -3.98 16.99
C GLY A 36 0.81 -4.22 15.81
N MET A 37 -0.41 -4.71 16.05
CA MET A 37 -1.43 -4.86 15.01
C MET A 37 -1.79 -3.53 14.35
N TRP A 38 -2.03 -2.48 15.15
CA TRP A 38 -2.27 -1.13 14.63
C TRP A 38 -1.10 -0.62 13.78
N ARG A 39 0.14 -0.93 14.16
CA ARG A 39 1.33 -0.52 13.41
C ARG A 39 1.47 -1.25 12.08
N ILE A 40 1.06 -2.52 12.03
CA ILE A 40 1.02 -3.31 10.80
C ILE A 40 0.00 -2.72 9.82
N ASP A 41 -1.21 -2.40 10.29
CA ASP A 41 -2.26 -1.78 9.47
C ASP A 41 -1.80 -0.43 8.89
N GLU A 42 -1.11 0.37 9.70
CA GLU A 42 -0.52 1.63 9.27
C GLU A 42 0.49 1.45 8.13
N GLU A 43 1.40 0.49 8.27
CA GLU A 43 2.41 0.19 7.25
C GLU A 43 1.78 -0.35 5.95
N LEU A 44 0.73 -1.16 6.05
CA LEU A 44 -0.03 -1.63 4.89
C LEU A 44 -0.70 -0.47 4.15
N ARG A 45 -1.33 0.46 4.89
CA ARG A 45 -1.96 1.65 4.31
C ARG A 45 -0.94 2.55 3.60
N ARG A 46 0.23 2.77 4.22
CA ARG A 46 1.35 3.51 3.60
C ARG A 46 1.82 2.87 2.30
N ALA A 47 2.00 1.54 2.28
CA ALA A 47 2.41 0.81 1.09
C ALA A 47 1.39 0.89 -0.06
N GLN A 48 0.09 0.92 0.27
CA GLN A 48 -0.97 1.12 -0.73
C GLN A 48 -0.96 2.54 -1.30
N LEU A 49 -0.79 3.56 -0.46
CA LEU A 49 -0.70 4.96 -0.92
C LEU A 49 0.50 5.19 -1.85
N GLY A 50 1.67 4.65 -1.51
CA GLY A 50 2.86 4.74 -2.35
C GLY A 50 2.66 4.14 -3.75
N ARG A 51 1.98 2.98 -3.83
CA ARG A 51 1.64 2.36 -5.12
C ARG A 51 0.70 3.23 -5.96
N ARG A 52 -0.33 3.82 -5.36
CA ARG A 52 -1.30 4.67 -6.09
C ARG A 52 -0.65 5.93 -6.69
N ILE A 53 0.30 6.54 -5.97
CA ILE A 53 1.05 7.71 -6.45
C ILE A 53 1.95 7.31 -7.63
N SER A 54 2.66 6.18 -7.55
CA SER A 54 3.49 5.71 -8.67
C SER A 54 2.70 5.37 -9.95
N SER A 55 1.45 4.94 -9.81
CA SER A 55 0.58 4.63 -10.97
C SER A 55 -0.06 5.86 -11.64
N SER A 56 -0.08 7.02 -10.97
CA SER A 56 -0.75 8.23 -11.48
C SER A 56 0.18 9.15 -12.30
N SER A 57 1.48 8.89 -12.32
CA SER A 57 2.46 9.69 -13.08
C SER A 57 2.58 9.32 -14.57
N SER A 58 1.88 8.29 -15.06
CA SER A 58 2.09 7.75 -16.43
C SER A 58 0.90 7.91 -17.38
N SER A 59 -0.20 8.54 -16.97
CA SER A 59 -1.39 8.70 -17.83
C SER A 59 -1.80 10.15 -18.00
N SER A 60 -1.20 10.81 -19.01
CA SER A 60 -1.87 11.73 -19.97
C SER A 60 -1.07 12.99 -20.26
N LEU A 61 0.01 12.86 -21.05
CA LEU A 61 0.42 13.94 -21.96
C LEU A 61 0.03 13.67 -23.43
N TYR A 62 -0.56 12.49 -23.72
CA TYR A 62 -1.04 12.13 -25.06
C TYR A 62 -2.58 12.24 -25.23
N ARG A 63 -3.35 12.53 -24.16
CA ARG A 63 -4.82 12.61 -24.23
C ARG A 63 -5.35 14.04 -24.44
N ALA A 64 -4.59 14.88 -25.15
CA ALA A 64 -5.01 16.27 -25.43
C ALA A 64 -5.22 16.58 -26.93
N ARG A 65 -5.04 15.63 -27.86
CA ARG A 65 -5.12 15.95 -29.31
C ARG A 65 -5.63 14.82 -30.21
N GLN A 66 -6.84 14.30 -30.00
CA GLN A 66 -7.53 13.60 -31.10
C GLN A 66 -8.96 14.11 -31.28
N PRO A 67 -9.26 14.84 -32.36
CA PRO A 67 -10.64 15.13 -32.73
C PRO A 67 -11.34 13.84 -33.18
N PRO A 68 -12.65 13.68 -32.91
CA PRO A 68 -13.40 12.51 -33.34
C PRO A 68 -13.49 12.46 -34.87
N LYS A 69 -13.10 11.33 -35.47
CA LYS A 69 -13.32 11.06 -36.90
C LYS A 69 -14.77 10.59 -37.07
N THR A 70 -15.64 11.43 -37.60
CA THR A 70 -16.93 10.98 -38.13
C THR A 70 -16.76 10.47 -39.57
N PRO A 71 -17.39 9.35 -39.95
CA PRO A 71 -17.37 8.87 -41.32
C PRO A 71 -18.27 9.74 -42.20
N LYS A 72 -17.82 10.03 -43.43
CA LYS A 72 -18.64 10.70 -44.45
C LYS A 72 -19.77 9.75 -44.88
N LEU A 73 -21.01 10.11 -44.56
CA LEU A 73 -22.17 9.52 -45.19
C LEU A 73 -22.28 10.08 -46.61
N LEU A 74 -21.80 9.30 -47.58
CA LEU A 74 -22.22 9.41 -48.98
C LEU A 74 -23.57 8.73 -49.08
N LEU A 75 -24.63 9.50 -49.35
CA LEU A 75 -25.85 8.96 -49.93
C LEU A 75 -26.10 9.71 -51.24
N GLN A 76 -26.28 8.92 -52.29
CA GLN A 76 -26.43 9.30 -53.70
C GLN A 76 -27.74 10.01 -53.99
#